data_AF-A0A929IJU3-F1
#
_entry.id   AF-A0A929IJU3-F1
#
_cell.length_a   1.000
_cell.length_b   1.000
_cell.length_c   1.000
_cell.angle_alpha   90.00
_cell.angle_beta   90.00
_cell.angle_gamma   90.00
#
_symmetry.space_group_name_H-M   'P 1'
#
loop_
_entity.id
_entity.type
_entity.pdbx_description
1 polymer ?
#
loop_
_entity_poly.entity_id
_entity_poly.type
_entity_poly.pdbx_seq_one_letter_code
_entity_poly.pdbx_strand_id
1 'polypeptide(L)'
;MAANRQAKASLDQAAIARRGHVTELFNNAVGQLSDERLEIRLGAIYTLKQVSMDYPAFAGPVFEIFSAYVRERSRIIENDEPPADIRSIMELVREALTERQDER
;
A
#
# COMPACT_ATOMS: atom_id res chain seq x y z
N MET A 1 2.29 -16.39 38.12
CA MET A 1 1.73 -15.16 37.51
C MET A 1 2.79 -14.25 36.85
N ALA A 2 4.01 -14.13 37.38
CA ALA A 2 5.07 -13.30 36.79
C ALA A 2 5.46 -13.70 35.34
N ALA A 3 5.63 -15.00 35.07
CA ALA A 3 5.97 -15.50 33.73
C ALA A 3 4.92 -15.17 32.65
N ASN A 4 3.62 -15.21 33.00
CA ASN A 4 2.54 -14.88 32.07
C ASN A 4 2.47 -13.37 31.77
N ARG A 5 2.75 -12.53 32.77
CA ARG A 5 2.87 -11.07 32.56
C ARG A 5 4.07 -10.71 31.67
N GLN A 6 5.20 -11.40 31.85
CA GLN A 6 6.39 -11.20 31.01
C GLN A 6 6.14 -11.62 29.56
N ALA A 7 5.53 -12.79 29.34
CA ALA A 7 5.18 -13.25 28.00
C ALA A 7 4.22 -12.30 27.28
N LYS A 8 3.21 -11.80 28.00
CA LYS A 8 2.28 -10.79 27.47
C LYS A 8 2.98 -9.49 27.10
N ALA A 9 3.84 -8.96 27.97
CA ALA A 9 4.59 -7.73 27.70
C ALA A 9 5.49 -7.86 26.47
N SER A 10 6.17 -9.00 26.28
CA SER A 10 6.99 -9.26 25.09
C SER A 10 6.17 -9.32 23.80
N LEU A 11 4.98 -9.94 23.83
CA LEU A 11 4.08 -9.98 22.68
C LEU A 11 3.57 -8.57 22.32
N ASP A 12 3.19 -7.78 23.33
CA ASP A 12 2.73 -6.41 23.16
C ASP A 12 3.85 -5.54 22.54
N GLN A 13 5.08 -5.69 23.01
CA GLN A 13 6.25 -5.00 22.42
C GLN A 13 6.50 -5.39 20.97
N ALA A 14 6.43 -6.69 20.65
CA ALA A 14 6.60 -7.17 19.28
C ALA A 14 5.50 -6.62 18.34
N ALA A 15 4.25 -6.54 18.82
CA ALA A 15 3.15 -5.96 18.09
C ALA A 15 3.34 -4.45 17.83
N ILE A 16 3.79 -3.70 18.84
CA ILE A 16 4.10 -2.27 18.71
C ILE A 16 5.23 -2.05 17.69
N ALA A 17 6.31 -2.83 17.79
CA ALA A 17 7.44 -2.74 16.87
C ALA A 17 7.03 -3.05 15.42
N ARG A 18 6.24 -4.11 15.21
CA ARG A 18 5.70 -4.45 13.89
C ARG A 18 4.84 -3.34 13.32
N ARG A 19 3.98 -2.73 14.14
CA ARG A 19 3.15 -1.59 13.73
C ARG A 19 3.99 -0.38 13.35
N GLY A 20 5.02 -0.06 14.12
CA GLY A 20 5.94 1.03 13.80
C GLY A 20 6.65 0.80 12.46
N HIS A 21 7.15 -0.41 12.25
CA HIS A 21 7.85 -0.78 11.02
C HIS A 21 6.96 -0.68 9.77
N VAL A 22 5.71 -1.19 9.82
CA VAL A 22 4.80 -1.06 8.67
C VAL A 22 4.41 0.39 8.39
N THR A 23 4.22 1.22 9.42
CA THR A 23 3.96 2.64 9.24
C THR A 23 5.13 3.35 8.54
N GLU A 24 6.36 3.02 8.90
CA GLU A 24 7.56 3.55 8.25
C GLU A 24 7.66 3.08 6.79
N LEU A 25 7.46 1.79 6.53
CA LEU A 25 7.45 1.22 5.18
C LEU A 25 6.40 1.90 4.29
N PHE A 26 5.19 2.08 4.82
CA PHE A 26 4.11 2.80 4.16
C PHE A 26 4.54 4.23 3.80
N ASN A 27 5.02 5.02 4.77
CA ASN A 27 5.43 6.40 4.54
C ASN A 27 6.56 6.50 3.50
N ASN A 28 7.54 5.61 3.56
CA ASN A 28 8.64 5.56 2.60
C ASN A 28 8.14 5.28 1.17
N ALA A 29 7.25 4.30 1.01
CA ALA A 29 6.68 3.99 -0.29
C ALA A 29 5.81 5.15 -0.82
N VAL A 30 5.02 5.81 0.03
CA VAL A 30 4.25 7.01 -0.37
C VAL A 30 5.18 8.11 -0.89
N GLY A 31 6.31 8.38 -0.21
CA GLY A 31 7.30 9.36 -0.67
C GLY A 31 7.90 8.99 -2.04
N GLN A 32 8.18 7.71 -2.26
CA GLN A 32 8.77 7.20 -3.50
C GLN A 32 7.85 7.29 -4.73
N LEU A 33 6.54 7.46 -4.56
CA LEU A 33 5.63 7.71 -5.69
C LEU A 33 5.94 9.02 -6.43
N SER A 34 6.65 9.96 -5.80
CA SER A 34 7.07 11.21 -6.42
C SER A 34 8.39 11.13 -7.19
N ASP A 35 9.10 9.99 -7.14
CA ASP A 35 10.40 9.83 -7.80
C ASP A 35 10.25 9.89 -9.33
N GLU A 36 11.22 10.51 -10.00
CA GLU A 36 11.24 10.64 -11.46
C GLU A 36 11.44 9.29 -12.16
N ARG A 37 12.11 8.34 -11.49
CA ARG A 37 12.41 7.00 -12.02
C ARG A 37 11.21 6.07 -11.89
N LEU A 38 10.83 5.48 -13.01
CA LEU A 38 9.67 4.60 -13.09
C LEU A 38 9.84 3.35 -12.21
N GLU A 39 11.02 2.77 -12.15
CA GLU A 39 11.32 1.57 -11.37
C GLU A 39 11.10 1.78 -9.86
N ILE A 40 11.35 2.98 -9.35
CA ILE A 40 11.11 3.32 -7.94
C ILE A 40 9.63 3.49 -7.68
N ARG A 41 8.92 4.17 -8.57
CA ARG A 41 7.46 4.33 -8.43
C ARG A 41 6.74 2.98 -8.49
N LEU A 42 7.16 2.08 -9.40
CA LEU A 42 6.62 0.73 -9.46
C LEU A 42 6.92 -0.05 -8.18
N GLY A 43 8.15 0.02 -7.66
CA GLY A 43 8.51 -0.58 -6.37
C GLY A 43 7.60 -0.10 -5.24
N ALA A 44 7.38 1.21 -5.15
CA ALA A 44 6.46 1.81 -4.19
C ALA A 44 5.01 1.31 -4.33
N ILE A 45 4.49 1.21 -5.56
CA ILE A 45 3.15 0.70 -5.85
C ILE A 45 3.02 -0.75 -5.35
N TYR A 46 3.98 -1.62 -5.65
CA TYR A 46 3.95 -3.01 -5.18
C TYR A 46 4.08 -3.11 -3.66
N THR A 47 4.94 -2.29 -3.03
CA THR A 47 5.05 -2.23 -1.58
C THR A 47 3.73 -1.79 -0.92
N LEU A 48 3.08 -0.75 -1.45
CA LEU A 48 1.79 -0.28 -0.93
C LEU A 48 0.69 -1.32 -1.09
N LYS A 49 0.67 -2.06 -2.22
CA LYS A 49 -0.23 -3.21 -2.40
C LYS A 49 -0.02 -4.25 -1.31
N GLN A 50 1.22 -4.70 -1.11
CA GLN A 50 1.57 -5.70 -0.10
C GLN A 50 1.15 -5.24 1.30
N VAL A 51 1.46 -3.99 1.67
CA VAL A 51 1.04 -3.40 2.94
C VAL A 51 -0.48 -3.42 3.10
N SER A 52 -1.23 -3.10 2.05
CA SER A 52 -2.71 -3.12 2.10
C SER A 52 -3.29 -4.52 2.31
N MET A 53 -2.63 -5.55 1.79
CA MET A 53 -3.05 -6.95 1.90
C MET A 53 -2.69 -7.53 3.28
N ASP A 54 -1.45 -7.30 3.72
CA ASP A 54 -0.94 -7.84 4.98
C ASP A 54 -1.53 -7.11 6.21
N TYR A 55 -1.89 -5.84 6.04
CA TYR A 55 -2.37 -4.98 7.12
C TYR A 55 -3.66 -4.26 6.71
N PRO A 56 -4.85 -4.84 7.00
CA PRO A 56 -6.15 -4.29 6.58
C PRO A 56 -6.41 -2.83 6.97
N ALA A 57 -5.79 -2.37 8.06
CA ALA A 57 -5.86 -0.97 8.50
C ALA A 57 -5.30 0.03 7.47
N PHE A 58 -4.41 -0.41 6.56
CA PHE A 58 -3.82 0.41 5.51
C PHE A 58 -4.55 0.30 4.18
N ALA A 59 -5.51 -0.61 4.02
CA ALA A 59 -6.21 -0.81 2.74
C ALA A 59 -6.95 0.45 2.26
N GLY A 60 -7.65 1.15 3.17
CA GLY A 60 -8.30 2.43 2.88
C GLY A 60 -7.31 3.50 2.42
N PRO A 61 -6.31 3.85 3.26
CA PRO A 61 -5.28 4.83 2.91
C PRO A 61 -4.54 4.54 1.59
N VAL A 62 -4.16 3.28 1.35
CA VAL A 62 -3.50 2.87 0.09
C VAL A 62 -4.41 3.15 -1.12
N PHE A 63 -5.68 2.78 -1.03
CA PHE A 63 -6.64 3.00 -2.11
C PHE A 63 -6.87 4.49 -2.40
N GLU A 64 -6.93 5.33 -1.37
CA GLU A 64 -7.06 6.78 -1.52
C GLU A 64 -5.84 7.38 -2.24
N ILE A 65 -4.63 6.97 -1.84
CA ILE A 65 -3.37 7.43 -2.44
C ILE A 65 -3.30 7.01 -3.91
N PHE A 66 -3.58 5.75 -4.23
CA PHE A 66 -3.62 5.26 -5.61
C PHE A 66 -4.64 6.01 -6.46
N SER A 67 -5.84 6.25 -5.93
CA SER A 67 -6.87 7.03 -6.62
C SER A 67 -6.44 8.46 -6.89
N ALA A 68 -5.77 9.10 -5.92
CA ALA A 68 -5.23 10.45 -6.08
C ALA A 68 -4.09 10.49 -7.11
N TYR A 69 -3.19 9.52 -7.06
CA TYR A 69 -2.07 9.38 -7.98
C TYR A 69 -2.54 9.22 -9.43
N VAL A 70 -3.51 8.33 -9.66
CA VAL A 70 -4.13 8.15 -10.97
C VAL A 70 -4.80 9.42 -11.45
N ARG A 71 -5.65 10.02 -10.61
CA ARG A 71 -6.36 11.26 -10.97
C ARG A 71 -5.41 12.38 -11.36
N GLU A 72 -4.31 12.56 -10.65
CA GLU A 72 -3.35 13.64 -10.93
C GLU A 72 -2.59 13.40 -12.24
N ARG A 73 -2.12 12.17 -12.48
CA ARG A 73 -1.37 11.87 -13.71
C ARG A 73 -2.25 11.72 -14.93
N SER A 74 -3.50 11.28 -14.78
CA SER A 74 -4.46 11.18 -15.90
C SER A 74 -4.87 12.54 -16.46
N ARG A 75 -4.77 13.63 -15.70
CA ARG A 75 -5.01 15.00 -16.23
C ARG A 75 -4.01 15.40 -17.32
N ILE A 76 -2.88 14.71 -17.41
CA ILE A 76 -1.78 15.04 -18.32
C ILE A 76 -1.88 14.22 -19.63
N ILE A 77 -2.82 13.26 -19.72
CA ILE A 77 -2.89 12.29 -20.81
C ILE A 77 -4.04 12.67 -21.76
N GLU A 78 -3.73 13.45 -22.80
CA GLU A 78 -4.65 13.78 -23.90
C GLU A 78 -4.50 12.79 -25.08
N ASN A 79 -4.96 11.55 -24.91
CA ASN A 79 -5.08 10.48 -25.95
C ASN A 79 -3.95 9.43 -26.09
N ASP A 80 -3.11 9.22 -25.08
CA ASP A 80 -2.11 8.13 -25.09
C ASP A 80 -2.42 6.98 -24.11
N GLU A 81 -1.79 5.83 -24.35
CA GLU A 81 -1.85 4.69 -23.43
C GLU A 81 -1.34 5.09 -22.03
N PRO A 82 -2.05 4.76 -20.93
CA PRO A 82 -1.66 5.21 -19.61
C PRO A 82 -0.24 4.77 -19.26
N PRO A 83 0.57 5.60 -18.57
CA PRO A 83 1.90 5.23 -18.10
C PRO A 83 1.90 3.92 -17.29
N ALA A 84 3.03 3.19 -17.29
CA ALA A 84 3.11 1.85 -16.72
C ALA A 84 2.76 1.78 -15.22
N ASP A 85 3.10 2.82 -14.46
CA ASP A 85 2.72 2.97 -13.05
C ASP A 85 1.21 3.14 -12.86
N ILE A 86 0.57 3.89 -13.74
CA ILE A 86 -0.88 4.07 -13.77
C ILE A 86 -1.61 2.77 -14.17
N ARG A 87 -1.10 2.05 -15.18
CA ARG A 87 -1.64 0.73 -15.54
C ARG A 87 -1.50 -0.27 -14.40
N SER A 88 -0.34 -0.31 -13.75
CA SER A 88 -0.11 -1.16 -12.59
C SER A 88 -1.15 -0.91 -11.50
N ILE A 89 -1.37 0.36 -11.10
CA ILE A 89 -2.41 0.69 -10.11
C ILE A 89 -3.81 0.23 -10.56
N MET A 90 -4.17 0.42 -11.83
CA MET A 90 -5.46 -0.02 -12.35
C MET A 90 -5.63 -1.54 -12.30
N GLU A 91 -4.59 -2.31 -12.60
CA GLU A 91 -4.58 -3.76 -12.48
C GLU A 91 -4.79 -4.19 -11.03
N LEU A 92 -4.08 -3.55 -10.09
CA LEU A 92 -4.22 -3.84 -8.66
C LEU A 92 -5.62 -3.56 -8.12
N VAL A 93 -6.22 -2.43 -8.53
CA VAL A 93 -7.60 -2.10 -8.16
C VAL A 93 -8.59 -3.09 -8.77
N ARG A 94 -8.37 -3.50 -10.02
CA ARG A 94 -9.21 -4.50 -10.68
C ARG A 94 -9.18 -5.82 -9.93
N GLU A 95 -7.98 -6.32 -9.60
CA GLU A 95 -7.80 -7.54 -8.80
C GLU A 95 -8.53 -7.46 -7.46
N ALA A 96 -8.35 -6.36 -6.71
CA ALA A 96 -8.99 -6.17 -5.42
C ALA A 96 -10.53 -6.07 -5.49
N LEU A 97 -11.08 -5.61 -6.62
CA LEU A 97 -12.53 -5.59 -6.86
C LEU A 97 -13.07 -6.98 -7.23
N THR A 98 -12.30 -7.79 -7.95
CA THR A 98 -12.66 -9.17 -8.29
C THR A 98 -12.69 -10.05 -7.05
N GLU A 99 -11.65 -10.01 -6.21
CA GLU A 99 -11.59 -10.80 -4.97
C GLU A 99 -12.78 -10.53 -4.03
N ARG A 100 -13.20 -9.26 -3.92
CA ARG A 100 -14.37 -8.88 -3.10
C ARG A 100 -15.71 -9.31 -3.68
N GLN A 101 -15.79 -9.64 -4.97
CA GLN A 101 -17.01 -10.17 -5.58
C GLN A 101 -17.15 -11.67 -5.39
N ASP A 102 -16.02 -12.40 -5.30
CA ASP A 102 -16.01 -13.84 -5.05
C ASP A 102 -16.31 -14.21 -3.59
N GLU A 103 -16.14 -13.28 -2.66
CA GLU A 103 -16.46 -13.44 -1.22
C GLU A 103 -17.94 -13.15 -0.86
N ARG A 104 -18.79 -12.78 -1.84
CA ARG A 104 -20.22 -12.43 -1.64
C ARG A 104 -21.17 -13.48 -2.17
#